data_AF-A0A844WPF1-F1
#
_entry.id   AF-A0A844WPF1-F1
#
_cell.length_a   1.000
_cell.length_b   1.000
_cell.length_c   1.000
_cell.angle_alpha   90.00
_cell.angle_beta   90.00
_cell.angle_gamma   90.00
#
_symmetry.space_group_name_H-M   'P 1'
#
loop_
_entity.id
_entity.type
_entity.pdbx_description
1 polymer ?
#
loop_
_entity_poly.entity_id
_entity_poly.type
_entity_poly.pdbx_seq_one_letter_code
_entity_poly.pdbx_strand_id
1 'polypeptide(L)'
;MQKENLSDDIIINQLKAQGIQPHITYIHSDYNYSKYKNFPTQPFITLAEAEKINPNSSDNIIQFIELDDNYQYKSILEKDRDLIDILFPTAMFDGYPDGEHFFTLDEKHQLHHLNSAEEALAQDCYLKIIIQQGKVVKMQKRPLTFIRKTIFTYWPNGNIQTDISEKLDLNNKPLVRYEIENDQTGKRIKMLEHNLVTNYKAVMTYLYTNDVYSIMDIFNEKGVKVNRTITHDKTGNVESQYLDESGNIVKTTNSKPEIFYDQDLPQPAIYQSIPMDFKRAHHFHISNFIQQMAFNKDTTLADQEAITRAKFLGIKPNSSYYHPTPFPKWAEERYKNYPHQFAMSLSEAEFQYPKEEYVDLVKVTVGDNYQYQTISMEKWQQVPLSLPLEQFKSLENGSYFFSLDDKGQLIPLDGIEQAISLPRYVRVEKVMGKIDSILQKTRIQKTLQQYEYKDNNQMIKQILKVLESPVMPSITIETIYDDIGLYTVSQTIKDNENRKIAVFSKVQKDRIYGVIERFTPDGVKTNHIIRYYGYYSDGVENQYLDEEGNIKFTTSHIKNKNNPQLYDMLPVYSDEFIGLMFNKFLDNK
;
A
#
# COMPACT_ATOMS: atom_id res chain seq x y z
N MET A 1 -23.04 16.72 -3.99
CA MET A 1 -23.91 16.16 -2.93
C MET A 1 -25.25 16.85 -2.98
N GLN A 2 -26.29 16.18 -3.48
CA GLN A 2 -27.66 16.70 -3.47
C GLN A 2 -28.14 16.75 -2.01
N LYS A 3 -28.63 17.91 -1.56
CA LYS A 3 -29.45 17.97 -0.35
C LYS A 3 -30.71 17.15 -0.64
N GLU A 4 -30.93 16.08 0.10
CA GLU A 4 -32.16 15.28 -0.01
C GLU A 4 -33.35 16.19 0.36
N ASN A 5 -34.11 16.61 -0.64
CA ASN A 5 -35.25 17.55 -0.53
C ASN A 5 -36.54 16.89 -0.02
N LEU A 6 -36.47 15.69 0.55
CA LEU A 6 -37.65 14.99 1.07
C LEU A 6 -38.00 15.53 2.46
N SER A 7 -39.28 15.82 2.67
CA SER A 7 -39.80 16.12 4.01
C SER A 7 -39.81 14.85 4.86
N ASP A 8 -39.73 15.02 6.17
CA ASP A 8 -39.66 13.91 7.12
C ASP A 8 -40.92 13.03 7.03
N ASP A 9 -42.11 13.64 6.85
CA ASP A 9 -43.36 12.91 6.64
C ASP A 9 -43.34 11.99 5.41
N ILE A 10 -42.68 12.41 4.31
CA ILE A 10 -42.59 11.58 3.10
C ILE A 10 -41.71 10.35 3.39
N ILE A 11 -40.60 10.54 4.09
CA ILE A 11 -39.68 9.45 4.47
C ILE A 11 -40.40 8.46 5.39
N ILE A 12 -41.07 8.95 6.42
CA ILE A 12 -41.83 8.10 7.36
C ILE A 12 -42.92 7.29 6.64
N ASN A 13 -43.66 7.93 5.72
CA ASN A 13 -44.70 7.24 4.95
C ASN A 13 -44.11 6.18 4.00
N GLN A 14 -42.93 6.41 3.44
CA GLN A 14 -42.21 5.40 2.64
C GLN A 14 -41.80 4.20 3.50
N LEU A 15 -41.24 4.42 4.68
CA LEU A 15 -40.87 3.35 5.62
C LEU A 15 -42.09 2.51 6.00
N LYS A 16 -43.21 3.15 6.33
CA LYS A 16 -44.49 2.47 6.61
C LYS A 16 -44.99 1.66 5.43
N ALA A 17 -44.94 2.21 4.22
CA ALA A 17 -45.37 1.52 3.00
C ALA A 17 -44.48 0.30 2.67
N GLN A 18 -43.22 0.31 3.10
CA GLN A 18 -42.28 -0.82 3.00
C GLN A 18 -42.45 -1.86 4.12
N GLY A 19 -43.40 -1.65 5.05
CA GLY A 19 -43.64 -2.56 6.17
C GLY A 19 -42.62 -2.43 7.32
N ILE A 20 -41.86 -1.35 7.37
CA ILE A 20 -40.92 -1.07 8.45
C ILE A 20 -41.69 -0.71 9.73
N GLN A 21 -41.22 -1.26 10.85
CA GLN A 21 -41.83 -1.10 12.17
C GLN A 21 -40.80 -0.56 13.17
N PRO A 22 -41.21 0.32 14.09
CA PRO A 22 -40.38 0.71 15.23
C PRO A 22 -39.91 -0.50 16.03
N HIS A 23 -38.76 -0.36 16.71
CA HIS A 23 -38.20 -1.34 17.64
C HIS A 23 -37.82 -2.70 17.02
N ILE A 24 -37.73 -2.75 15.69
CA ILE A 24 -37.13 -3.86 14.95
C ILE A 24 -35.73 -3.44 14.49
N THR A 25 -34.81 -4.39 14.49
CA THR A 25 -33.45 -4.18 13.96
C THR A 25 -33.44 -4.44 12.45
N TYR A 26 -32.98 -3.44 11.71
CA TYR A 26 -32.77 -3.50 10.27
C TYR A 26 -31.29 -3.32 9.93
N ILE A 27 -30.90 -3.64 8.69
CA ILE A 27 -29.50 -3.65 8.27
C ILE A 27 -29.27 -2.65 7.13
N HIS A 28 -28.19 -1.88 7.24
CA HIS A 28 -27.54 -1.15 6.15
C HIS A 28 -26.09 -1.61 6.00
N SER A 29 -25.51 -1.39 4.82
CA SER A 29 -24.08 -1.60 4.51
C SER A 29 -23.56 -0.43 3.70
N ASP A 30 -22.26 -0.13 3.80
CA ASP A 30 -21.50 0.81 2.96
C ASP A 30 -21.94 2.29 2.98
N TYR A 31 -22.96 2.65 3.78
CA TYR A 31 -23.41 4.03 3.96
C TYR A 31 -23.22 4.48 5.41
N ASN A 32 -22.54 5.61 5.63
CA ASN A 32 -22.70 6.34 6.87
C ASN A 32 -24.17 6.75 7.00
N TYR A 33 -24.82 6.45 8.13
CA TYR A 33 -26.17 6.97 8.40
C TYR A 33 -26.18 8.50 8.22
N SER A 34 -27.28 9.02 7.69
CA SER A 34 -27.34 10.43 7.30
C SER A 34 -27.04 11.33 8.49
N LYS A 35 -25.94 12.09 8.44
CA LYS A 35 -25.64 13.13 9.44
C LYS A 35 -26.59 14.34 9.34
N TYR A 36 -27.49 14.34 8.36
CA TYR A 36 -28.36 15.46 8.01
C TYR A 36 -29.85 15.19 8.23
N LYS A 37 -30.23 13.92 8.41
CA LYS A 37 -31.61 13.49 8.64
C LYS A 37 -31.63 12.51 9.80
N ASN A 38 -32.64 12.64 10.66
CA ASN A 38 -32.83 11.76 11.81
C ASN A 38 -33.49 10.43 11.43
N PHE A 39 -33.61 10.14 10.14
CA PHE A 39 -34.36 9.04 9.55
C PHE A 39 -33.52 8.30 8.51
N PRO A 40 -33.72 6.98 8.34
CA PRO A 40 -33.15 6.25 7.22
C PRO A 40 -33.77 6.70 5.90
N THR A 41 -32.92 7.03 4.93
CA THR A 41 -33.33 7.42 3.57
C THR A 41 -32.98 6.38 2.50
N GLN A 42 -32.23 5.34 2.90
CA GLN A 42 -31.85 4.22 2.06
C GLN A 42 -32.69 2.99 2.40
N PRO A 43 -32.91 2.08 1.42
CA PRO A 43 -33.61 0.82 1.68
C PRO A 43 -32.77 -0.09 2.58
N PHE A 44 -33.46 -0.79 3.48
CA PHE A 44 -32.85 -1.85 4.28
C PHE A 44 -32.59 -3.11 3.46
N ILE A 45 -31.56 -3.86 3.84
CA ILE A 45 -31.12 -5.07 3.16
C ILE A 45 -31.04 -6.25 4.12
N THR A 46 -30.89 -7.46 3.60
CA THR A 46 -30.59 -8.65 4.39
C THR A 46 -29.11 -8.70 4.77
N LEU A 47 -28.77 -9.51 5.79
CA LEU A 47 -27.38 -9.70 6.19
C LEU A 47 -26.53 -10.35 5.10
N ALA A 48 -27.11 -11.30 4.37
CA ALA A 48 -26.47 -11.95 3.22
C ALA A 48 -26.19 -10.95 2.07
N GLU A 49 -27.02 -9.92 1.90
CA GLU A 49 -26.76 -8.82 0.97
C GLU A 49 -25.69 -7.87 1.50
N ALA A 50 -25.71 -7.54 2.80
CA ALA A 50 -24.69 -6.70 3.43
C ALA A 50 -23.28 -7.34 3.39
N GLU A 51 -23.20 -8.68 3.39
CA GLU A 51 -21.93 -9.40 3.26
C GLU A 51 -21.40 -9.45 1.81
N LYS A 52 -22.20 -9.01 0.82
CA LYS A 52 -21.79 -8.88 -0.57
C LYS A 52 -21.28 -7.47 -0.82
N ILE A 53 -19.97 -7.32 -0.89
CA ILE A 53 -19.33 -6.00 -1.02
C ILE A 53 -18.78 -5.83 -2.43
N ASN A 54 -18.59 -4.57 -2.81
CA ASN A 54 -17.79 -4.19 -3.97
C ASN A 54 -16.41 -4.88 -3.93
N PRO A 55 -15.99 -5.58 -5.00
CA PRO A 55 -14.69 -6.26 -5.04
C PRO A 55 -13.48 -5.35 -4.81
N ASN A 56 -13.65 -4.03 -4.92
CA ASN A 56 -12.61 -3.03 -4.72
C ASN A 56 -12.56 -2.44 -3.30
N SER A 57 -13.45 -2.84 -2.38
CA SER A 57 -13.44 -2.32 -1.00
C SER A 57 -12.32 -2.94 -0.16
N SER A 58 -11.71 -2.15 0.72
CA SER A 58 -10.78 -2.64 1.76
C SER A 58 -11.49 -3.22 2.97
N ASP A 59 -12.74 -2.84 3.17
CA ASP A 59 -13.47 -2.94 4.42
C ASP A 59 -14.97 -3.17 4.16
N ASN A 60 -15.68 -3.61 5.20
CA ASN A 60 -17.12 -3.74 5.24
C ASN A 60 -17.67 -3.19 6.54
N ILE A 61 -18.47 -2.14 6.42
CA ILE A 61 -19.18 -1.53 7.54
C ILE A 61 -20.64 -1.97 7.45
N ILE A 62 -21.06 -2.80 8.41
CA ILE A 62 -22.44 -3.22 8.58
C ILE A 62 -23.06 -2.47 9.76
N GLN A 63 -24.21 -1.86 9.53
CA GLN A 63 -24.97 -1.12 10.54
C GLN A 63 -26.27 -1.85 10.86
N PHE A 64 -26.50 -2.09 12.15
CA PHE A 64 -27.73 -2.63 12.71
C PHE A 64 -28.52 -1.48 13.34
N ILE A 65 -29.66 -1.16 12.76
CA ILE A 65 -30.42 0.07 13.00
C ILE A 65 -31.75 -0.29 13.65
N GLU A 66 -32.01 0.31 14.81
CA GLU A 66 -33.32 0.27 15.45
C GLU A 66 -33.97 1.66 15.37
N LEU A 67 -35.25 1.71 15.03
CA LEU A 67 -36.02 2.95 14.99
C LEU A 67 -36.91 3.11 16.23
N ASP A 68 -37.21 4.36 16.60
CA ASP A 68 -38.17 4.70 17.66
C ASP A 68 -39.61 4.79 17.12
N ASP A 69 -40.56 5.13 18.00
CA ASP A 69 -41.98 5.28 17.67
C ASP A 69 -42.25 6.35 16.59
N ASN A 70 -41.35 7.32 16.44
CA ASN A 70 -41.42 8.37 15.44
C ASN A 70 -40.66 7.99 14.15
N TYR A 71 -40.20 6.74 14.02
CA TYR A 71 -39.36 6.25 12.92
C TYR A 71 -37.98 6.91 12.84
N GLN A 72 -37.55 7.60 13.91
CA GLN A 72 -36.23 8.20 14.01
C GLN A 72 -35.22 7.15 14.47
N TYR A 73 -33.92 7.38 14.23
CA TYR A 73 -32.88 6.48 14.73
C TYR A 73 -32.91 6.39 16.26
N LYS A 74 -33.22 5.21 16.81
CA LYS A 74 -33.13 4.96 18.26
C LYS A 74 -31.73 4.53 18.64
N SER A 75 -31.20 3.55 17.92
CA SER A 75 -29.84 3.06 18.12
C SER A 75 -29.25 2.50 16.83
N ILE A 76 -27.92 2.59 16.74
CA ILE A 76 -27.13 2.05 15.63
C ILE A 76 -25.95 1.30 16.22
N LEU A 77 -25.83 0.01 15.91
CA LEU A 77 -24.62 -0.76 16.15
C LEU A 77 -23.88 -0.92 14.82
N GLU A 78 -22.68 -0.38 14.75
CA GLU A 78 -21.77 -0.45 13.62
C GLU A 78 -20.70 -1.50 13.90
N LYS A 79 -20.45 -2.35 12.90
CA LYS A 79 -19.34 -3.31 12.88
C LYS A 79 -18.56 -3.13 11.59
N ASP A 80 -17.27 -2.84 11.71
CA ASP A 80 -16.34 -2.75 10.60
C ASP A 80 -15.43 -3.98 10.56
N ARG A 81 -15.17 -4.48 9.35
CA ARG A 81 -14.30 -5.62 9.11
C ARG A 81 -13.38 -5.36 7.94
N ASP A 82 -12.11 -5.70 8.10
CA ASP A 82 -11.19 -5.72 6.97
C ASP A 82 -11.51 -6.88 6.02
N LEU A 83 -11.26 -6.63 4.74
CA LEU A 83 -11.31 -7.60 3.65
C LEU A 83 -9.90 -7.91 3.18
N ILE A 84 -9.29 -8.94 3.76
CA ILE A 84 -7.90 -9.28 3.45
C ILE A 84 -7.87 -10.58 2.67
N ASP A 85 -7.52 -10.51 1.39
CA ASP A 85 -7.21 -11.70 0.59
C ASP A 85 -5.96 -12.40 1.13
N ILE A 86 -6.04 -13.72 1.26
CA ILE A 86 -5.04 -14.54 1.95
C ILE A 86 -4.55 -15.69 1.10
N LEU A 87 -3.36 -16.16 1.47
CA LEU A 87 -2.76 -17.39 0.98
C LEU A 87 -3.06 -18.52 1.97
N PHE A 88 -3.89 -19.48 1.55
CA PHE A 88 -4.31 -20.63 2.36
C PHE A 88 -4.43 -21.89 1.51
N PRO A 89 -4.16 -23.11 2.02
CA PRO A 89 -4.15 -24.31 1.18
C PRO A 89 -5.51 -24.59 0.54
N THR A 90 -5.58 -24.59 -0.79
CA THR A 90 -6.85 -24.72 -1.53
C THR A 90 -7.38 -26.15 -1.56
N ALA A 91 -6.51 -27.15 -1.46
CA ALA A 91 -6.88 -28.58 -1.52
C ALA A 91 -7.87 -29.00 -0.41
N MET A 92 -7.95 -28.22 0.68
CA MET A 92 -8.93 -28.46 1.75
C MET A 92 -10.39 -28.19 1.31
N PHE A 93 -10.59 -27.51 0.19
CA PHE A 93 -11.90 -27.15 -0.34
C PHE A 93 -12.28 -27.99 -1.57
N ASP A 94 -11.49 -29.02 -1.90
CA ASP A 94 -11.81 -29.93 -2.99
C ASP A 94 -13.15 -30.65 -2.71
N GLY A 95 -14.08 -30.58 -3.68
CA GLY A 95 -15.41 -31.19 -3.56
C GLY A 95 -16.49 -30.31 -2.92
N TYR A 96 -16.16 -29.10 -2.46
CA TYR A 96 -17.18 -28.12 -2.08
C TYR A 96 -17.94 -27.61 -3.33
N PRO A 97 -19.25 -27.35 -3.23
CA PRO A 97 -20.04 -26.84 -4.34
C PRO A 97 -19.68 -25.38 -4.64
N ASP A 98 -20.02 -24.92 -5.85
CA ASP A 98 -19.89 -23.50 -6.22
C ASP A 98 -20.72 -22.61 -5.28
N GLY A 99 -20.16 -21.46 -4.89
CA GLY A 99 -20.80 -20.52 -3.97
C GLY A 99 -19.83 -19.87 -2.99
N GLU A 100 -20.41 -19.18 -2.00
CA GLU A 100 -19.70 -18.59 -0.87
C GLU A 100 -19.80 -19.51 0.35
N HIS A 101 -18.67 -19.77 1.00
CA HIS A 101 -18.56 -20.65 2.17
C HIS A 101 -17.83 -19.92 3.28
N PHE A 102 -18.24 -20.16 4.53
CA PHE A 102 -17.72 -19.47 5.71
C PHE A 102 -17.09 -20.45 6.69
N PHE A 103 -15.95 -20.08 7.27
CA PHE A 103 -15.22 -20.95 8.19
C PHE A 103 -14.58 -20.20 9.35
N THR A 104 -14.38 -20.87 10.48
CA THR A 104 -13.45 -20.46 11.53
C THR A 104 -12.25 -21.39 11.59
N LEU A 105 -11.20 -20.96 12.30
CA LEU A 105 -10.04 -21.76 12.63
C LEU A 105 -9.98 -21.97 14.14
N ASP A 106 -9.69 -23.20 14.56
CA ASP A 106 -9.30 -23.46 15.94
C ASP A 106 -7.80 -23.21 16.18
N GLU A 107 -7.36 -23.39 17.43
CA GLU A 107 -5.97 -23.22 17.84
C GLU A 107 -4.98 -24.15 17.10
N LYS A 108 -5.48 -25.24 16.50
CA LYS A 108 -4.69 -26.21 15.72
C LYS A 108 -4.77 -25.93 14.21
N HIS A 109 -5.28 -24.76 13.80
CA HIS A 109 -5.51 -24.38 12.41
C HIS A 109 -6.48 -25.30 11.65
N GLN A 110 -7.38 -26.01 12.36
CA GLN A 110 -8.40 -26.82 11.70
C GLN A 110 -9.61 -25.97 11.30
N LEU A 111 -10.13 -26.20 10.10
CA LEU A 111 -11.30 -25.50 9.56
C LEU A 111 -12.59 -26.04 10.18
N HIS A 112 -13.46 -25.14 10.60
CA HIS A 112 -14.82 -25.44 11.06
C HIS A 112 -15.80 -24.66 10.20
N HIS A 113 -16.73 -25.35 9.53
CA HIS A 113 -17.71 -24.73 8.63
C HIS A 113 -18.82 -24.01 9.42
N LEU A 114 -19.19 -22.83 8.94
CA LEU A 114 -20.31 -22.03 9.47
C LEU A 114 -21.48 -22.11 8.48
N ASN A 115 -22.69 -22.26 9.01
CA ASN A 115 -23.87 -22.58 8.18
C ASN A 115 -24.49 -21.34 7.51
N SER A 116 -24.13 -20.13 7.95
CA SER A 116 -24.73 -18.90 7.42
C SER A 116 -23.84 -17.66 7.64
N ALA A 117 -24.23 -16.55 7.00
CA ALA A 117 -23.58 -15.24 7.20
C ALA A 117 -23.79 -14.71 8.64
N GLU A 118 -24.91 -15.05 9.28
CA GLU A 118 -25.21 -14.70 10.67
C GLU A 118 -24.22 -15.36 11.63
N GLU A 119 -23.96 -16.66 11.47
CA GLU A 119 -22.98 -17.39 12.28
C GLU A 119 -21.57 -16.82 12.08
N ALA A 120 -21.21 -16.44 10.84
CA ALA A 120 -19.93 -15.83 10.51
C ALA A 120 -19.76 -14.44 11.15
N LEU A 121 -20.77 -13.58 11.06
CA LEU A 121 -20.71 -12.22 11.58
C LEU A 121 -20.76 -12.12 13.11
N ALA A 122 -21.15 -13.21 13.78
CA ALA A 122 -21.01 -13.36 15.23
C ALA A 122 -19.56 -13.59 15.67
N GLN A 123 -18.65 -14.01 14.78
CA GLN A 123 -17.26 -14.29 15.11
C GLN A 123 -16.38 -13.03 15.11
N ASP A 124 -15.35 -12.97 15.95
CA ASP A 124 -14.36 -11.89 15.92
C ASP A 124 -13.60 -11.86 14.58
N CYS A 125 -13.32 -13.03 14.02
CA CYS A 125 -12.73 -13.18 12.68
C CYS A 125 -13.20 -14.50 12.08
N TYR A 126 -13.40 -14.52 10.75
CA TYR A 126 -13.74 -15.73 10.00
C TYR A 126 -13.08 -15.71 8.62
N LEU A 127 -13.11 -16.84 7.93
CA LEU A 127 -12.67 -16.99 6.54
C LEU A 127 -13.88 -17.05 5.61
N LYS A 128 -13.81 -16.31 4.50
CA LYS A 128 -14.78 -16.38 3.40
C LYS A 128 -14.08 -16.99 2.18
N ILE A 129 -14.63 -18.08 1.66
CA ILE A 129 -14.09 -18.83 0.52
C ILE A 129 -15.12 -18.77 -0.61
N ILE A 130 -14.68 -18.36 -1.80
CA ILE A 130 -15.54 -18.30 -3.00
C ILE A 130 -15.07 -19.36 -3.97
N ILE A 131 -16.00 -20.23 -4.37
CA ILE A 131 -15.75 -21.35 -5.29
C ILE A 131 -16.59 -21.15 -6.55
N GLN A 132 -15.95 -21.26 -7.71
CA GLN A 132 -16.59 -21.19 -9.02
C GLN A 132 -16.01 -22.28 -9.91
N GLN A 133 -16.87 -23.01 -10.63
CA GLN A 133 -16.50 -24.13 -11.49
C GLN A 133 -15.64 -25.17 -10.75
N GLY A 134 -15.96 -25.44 -9.48
CA GLY A 134 -15.25 -26.38 -8.62
C GLY A 134 -13.84 -25.93 -8.21
N LYS A 135 -13.49 -24.64 -8.39
CA LYS A 135 -12.18 -24.09 -8.03
C LYS A 135 -12.32 -22.92 -7.08
N VAL A 136 -11.44 -22.85 -6.08
CA VAL A 136 -11.32 -21.68 -5.21
C VAL A 136 -10.84 -20.49 -6.03
N VAL A 137 -11.70 -19.48 -6.18
CA VAL A 137 -11.36 -18.25 -6.89
C VAL A 137 -10.94 -17.14 -5.94
N LYS A 138 -11.40 -17.14 -4.69
CA LYS A 138 -11.06 -16.13 -3.68
C LYS A 138 -11.08 -16.71 -2.27
N MET A 139 -10.16 -16.25 -1.42
CA MET A 139 -10.10 -16.58 0.01
C MET A 139 -9.76 -15.33 0.79
N GLN A 140 -10.60 -15.00 1.76
CA GLN A 140 -10.42 -13.79 2.56
C GLN A 140 -10.50 -14.12 4.05
N LYS A 141 -9.67 -13.48 4.86
CA LYS A 141 -9.93 -13.35 6.29
C LYS A 141 -10.70 -12.04 6.54
N ARG A 142 -11.66 -12.08 7.47
CA ARG A 142 -12.59 -10.99 7.79
C ARG A 142 -12.54 -10.60 9.27
N PRO A 143 -11.41 -10.05 9.76
CA PRO A 143 -11.31 -9.64 11.16
C PRO A 143 -12.21 -8.44 11.44
N LEU A 144 -12.82 -8.42 12.61
CA LEU A 144 -13.51 -7.25 13.15
C LEU A 144 -12.47 -6.24 13.61
N THR A 145 -12.52 -5.04 13.06
CA THR A 145 -11.58 -3.94 13.35
C THR A 145 -12.21 -2.90 14.25
N PHE A 146 -13.53 -2.73 14.15
CA PHE A 146 -14.24 -1.69 14.87
C PHE A 146 -15.64 -2.13 15.28
N ILE A 147 -16.03 -1.73 16.50
CA ILE A 147 -17.42 -1.80 16.97
C ILE A 147 -17.77 -0.44 17.57
N ARG A 148 -18.86 0.17 17.09
CA ARG A 148 -19.43 1.36 17.71
C ARG A 148 -20.91 1.19 17.93
N LYS A 149 -21.38 1.55 19.11
CA LYS A 149 -22.80 1.68 19.40
C LYS A 149 -23.15 3.14 19.60
N THR A 150 -24.15 3.64 18.87
CA THR A 150 -24.70 4.97 19.06
C THR A 150 -26.16 4.88 19.49
N ILE A 151 -26.54 5.67 20.49
CA ILE A 151 -27.92 5.82 20.96
C ILE A 151 -28.31 7.28 20.84
N PHE A 152 -29.54 7.55 20.39
CA PHE A 152 -30.05 8.89 20.20
C PHE A 152 -31.23 9.16 21.13
N THR A 153 -31.35 10.42 21.53
CA THR A 153 -32.57 10.96 22.15
C THR A 153 -32.98 12.22 21.39
N TYR A 154 -34.26 12.56 21.45
CA TYR A 154 -34.84 13.64 20.66
C TYR A 154 -35.63 14.61 21.53
N TRP A 155 -35.59 15.88 21.14
CA TRP A 155 -36.51 16.89 21.61
C TRP A 155 -37.92 16.65 21.05
N PRO A 156 -38.99 17.20 21.66
CA PRO A 156 -40.35 17.06 21.16
C PRO A 156 -40.57 17.59 19.72
N ASN A 157 -39.69 18.45 19.22
CA ASN A 157 -39.73 18.96 17.85
C ASN A 157 -38.97 18.07 16.84
N GLY A 158 -38.51 16.89 17.26
CA GLY A 158 -37.82 15.90 16.42
C GLY A 158 -36.32 16.14 16.24
N ASN A 159 -35.75 17.24 16.75
CA ASN A 159 -34.30 17.47 16.70
C ASN A 159 -33.56 16.56 17.68
N ILE A 160 -32.35 16.09 17.32
CA ILE A 160 -31.50 15.30 18.23
C ILE A 160 -31.24 16.14 19.48
N GLN A 161 -31.53 15.58 20.64
CA GLN A 161 -31.20 16.14 21.94
C GLN A 161 -29.80 15.69 22.35
N THR A 162 -29.59 14.37 22.41
CA THR A 162 -28.27 13.78 22.66
C THR A 162 -27.98 12.64 21.71
N ASP A 163 -26.72 12.49 21.32
CA ASP A 163 -26.18 11.25 20.75
C ASP A 163 -25.00 10.77 21.59
N ILE A 164 -25.09 9.51 22.05
CA ILE A 164 -24.07 8.84 22.84
C ILE A 164 -23.48 7.73 22.00
N SER A 165 -22.21 7.85 21.64
CA SER A 165 -21.45 6.85 20.89
C SER A 165 -20.40 6.19 21.76
N GLU A 166 -20.36 4.86 21.78
CA GLU A 166 -19.39 4.06 22.52
C GLU A 166 -18.59 3.20 21.54
N LYS A 167 -17.26 3.34 21.55
CA LYS A 167 -16.34 2.37 20.93
C LYS A 167 -16.22 1.19 21.88
N LEU A 168 -16.47 -0.03 21.39
CA LEU A 168 -16.53 -1.24 22.22
C LEU A 168 -15.33 -2.15 21.97
N ASP A 169 -14.98 -2.97 22.97
CA ASP A 169 -14.10 -4.13 22.79
C ASP A 169 -14.87 -5.36 22.25
N LEU A 170 -14.16 -6.48 22.03
CA LEU A 170 -14.76 -7.75 21.57
C LEU A 170 -15.78 -8.35 22.56
N ASN A 171 -15.74 -7.94 23.83
CA ASN A 171 -16.70 -8.34 24.87
C ASN A 171 -17.85 -7.32 25.03
N ASN A 172 -18.00 -6.38 24.10
CA ASN A 172 -18.98 -5.28 24.13
C ASN A 172 -18.81 -4.32 25.33
N LYS A 173 -17.61 -4.22 25.91
CA LYS A 173 -17.31 -3.25 26.96
C LYS A 173 -16.91 -1.91 26.34
N PRO A 174 -17.48 -0.77 26.78
CA PRO A 174 -17.08 0.54 26.29
C PRO A 174 -15.63 0.88 26.63
N LEU A 175 -14.83 1.20 25.62
CA LEU A 175 -13.45 1.66 25.72
C LEU A 175 -13.36 3.18 25.71
N VAL A 176 -14.18 3.82 24.85
CA VAL A 176 -14.28 5.27 24.73
C VAL A 176 -15.75 5.62 24.56
N ARG A 177 -16.21 6.60 25.33
CA ARG A 177 -17.56 7.17 25.21
C ARG A 177 -17.48 8.60 24.71
N TYR A 178 -18.25 8.89 23.68
CA TYR A 178 -18.53 10.22 23.18
C TYR A 178 -20.00 10.55 23.47
N GLU A 179 -20.25 11.74 23.99
CA GLU A 179 -21.60 12.23 24.23
C GLU A 179 -21.69 13.64 23.69
N ILE A 180 -22.64 13.87 22.80
CA ILE A 180 -22.90 15.15 22.17
C ILE A 180 -24.27 15.60 22.63
N GLU A 181 -24.35 16.85 23.07
CA GLU A 181 -25.59 17.50 23.48
C GLU A 181 -25.90 18.64 22.51
N ASN A 182 -27.17 18.75 22.10
CA ASN A 182 -27.67 19.78 21.21
C ASN A 182 -28.86 20.51 21.85
N ASP A 183 -29.00 21.81 21.54
CA ASP A 183 -30.18 22.57 21.91
C ASP A 183 -31.41 22.20 21.07
N GLN A 184 -32.57 22.78 21.40
CA GLN A 184 -33.82 22.52 20.67
C GLN A 184 -33.77 22.93 19.20
N THR A 185 -32.81 23.76 18.77
CA THR A 185 -32.62 24.13 17.36
C THR A 185 -31.76 23.11 16.59
N GLY A 186 -31.24 22.09 17.28
CA GLY A 186 -30.31 21.10 16.72
C GLY A 186 -28.86 21.59 16.70
N LYS A 187 -28.55 22.70 17.38
CA LYS A 187 -27.19 23.23 17.45
C LYS A 187 -26.43 22.57 18.61
N ARG A 188 -25.26 22.01 18.32
CA ARG A 188 -24.40 21.38 19.31
C ARG A 188 -23.96 22.39 20.36
N ILE A 189 -24.15 22.08 21.65
CA ILE A 189 -23.76 22.98 22.75
C ILE A 189 -22.58 22.40 23.55
N LYS A 190 -22.46 21.08 23.59
CA LYS A 190 -21.44 20.39 24.37
C LYS A 190 -21.06 19.05 23.73
N MET A 191 -19.82 18.65 23.94
CA MET A 191 -19.30 17.32 23.63
C MET A 191 -18.45 16.85 24.79
N LEU A 192 -18.70 15.64 25.27
CA LEU A 192 -17.88 14.92 26.24
C LEU A 192 -17.21 13.77 25.51
N GLU A 193 -15.93 13.58 25.76
CA GLU A 193 -15.21 12.36 25.42
C GLU A 193 -14.58 11.80 26.69
N HIS A 194 -14.80 10.51 26.95
CA HIS A 194 -14.25 9.80 28.10
C HIS A 194 -13.55 8.54 27.62
N ASN A 195 -12.22 8.52 27.75
CA ASN A 195 -11.44 7.30 27.59
C ASN A 195 -11.59 6.47 28.87
N LEU A 196 -12.34 5.37 28.79
CA LEU A 196 -12.65 4.51 29.94
C LEU A 196 -11.48 3.60 30.32
N VAL A 197 -10.48 3.45 29.44
CA VAL A 197 -9.26 2.68 29.70
C VAL A 197 -8.27 3.49 30.53
N THR A 198 -7.99 4.73 30.13
CA THR A 198 -7.03 5.61 30.81
C THR A 198 -7.68 6.53 31.86
N ASN A 199 -9.02 6.59 31.87
CA ASN A 199 -9.82 7.53 32.65
C ASN A 199 -9.63 9.02 32.32
N TYR A 200 -9.00 9.34 31.18
CA TYR A 200 -8.94 10.72 30.68
C TYR A 200 -10.30 11.20 30.19
N LYS A 201 -10.60 12.48 30.42
CA LYS A 201 -11.85 13.10 29.98
C LYS A 201 -11.58 14.41 29.27
N ALA A 202 -12.26 14.65 28.15
CA ALA A 202 -12.28 15.93 27.47
C ALA A 202 -13.72 16.46 27.43
N VAL A 203 -13.91 17.70 27.86
CA VAL A 203 -15.21 18.38 27.81
C VAL A 203 -15.07 19.60 26.91
N MET A 204 -15.76 19.56 25.77
CA MET A 204 -15.84 20.66 24.83
C MET A 204 -17.18 21.39 24.97
N THR A 205 -17.12 22.71 25.10
CA THR A 205 -18.29 23.61 25.09
C THR A 205 -18.24 24.49 23.86
N TYR A 206 -19.33 24.54 23.10
CA TYR A 206 -19.43 25.34 21.89
C TYR A 206 -20.07 26.70 22.19
N LEU A 207 -19.40 27.78 21.79
CA LEU A 207 -19.81 29.15 22.08
C LEU A 207 -20.29 29.88 20.81
N TYR A 208 -19.73 29.53 19.64
CA TYR A 208 -20.07 30.14 18.35
C TYR A 208 -19.98 31.68 18.32
N THR A 209 -19.03 32.24 19.06
CA THR A 209 -18.73 33.67 19.01
C THR A 209 -17.69 33.94 17.91
N ASN A 210 -17.52 35.20 17.54
CA ASN A 210 -16.52 35.59 16.52
C ASN A 210 -15.08 35.33 16.98
N ASP A 211 -14.84 35.39 18.29
CA ASP A 211 -13.49 35.29 18.88
C ASP A 211 -13.18 33.87 19.40
N VAL A 212 -14.22 33.13 19.77
CA VAL A 212 -14.12 31.76 20.28
C VAL A 212 -15.27 30.91 19.73
N TYR A 213 -14.91 29.91 18.94
CA TYR A 213 -15.80 28.89 18.43
C TYR A 213 -16.14 27.85 19.52
N SER A 214 -15.13 27.32 20.21
CA SER A 214 -15.32 26.35 21.30
C SER A 214 -14.14 26.35 22.29
N ILE A 215 -14.38 25.81 23.48
CA ILE A 215 -13.37 25.58 24.51
C ILE A 215 -13.41 24.10 24.89
N MET A 216 -12.26 23.44 24.93
CA MET A 216 -12.09 22.04 25.34
C MET A 216 -11.21 21.97 26.58
N ASP A 217 -11.75 21.51 27.70
CA ASP A 217 -11.01 21.28 28.93
C ASP A 217 -10.72 19.77 29.05
N ILE A 218 -9.46 19.42 29.34
CA ILE A 218 -9.00 18.03 29.46
C ILE A 218 -8.59 17.74 30.89
N PHE A 219 -9.05 16.60 31.39
CA PHE A 219 -8.82 16.08 32.72
C PHE A 219 -8.04 14.78 32.62
N ASN A 220 -7.02 14.64 33.46
CA ASN A 220 -6.22 13.42 33.55
C ASN A 220 -6.96 12.31 34.30
N GLU A 221 -6.29 11.18 34.51
CA GLU A 221 -6.84 9.98 35.14
C GLU A 221 -7.32 10.20 36.59
N LYS A 222 -6.85 11.25 37.26
CA LYS A 222 -7.25 11.65 38.63
C LYS A 222 -8.39 12.68 38.64
N GLY A 223 -8.86 13.11 37.47
CA GLY A 223 -9.86 14.17 37.33
C GLY A 223 -9.30 15.58 37.51
N VAL A 224 -7.96 15.76 37.49
CA VAL A 224 -7.33 17.08 37.54
C VAL A 224 -7.27 17.66 36.13
N LYS A 225 -7.67 18.92 35.98
CA LYS A 225 -7.60 19.62 34.70
C LYS A 225 -6.15 19.90 34.31
N VAL A 226 -5.70 19.32 33.21
CA VAL A 226 -4.30 19.40 32.73
C VAL A 226 -4.16 20.22 31.45
N ASN A 227 -5.25 20.48 30.74
CA ASN A 227 -5.22 21.32 29.55
C ASN A 227 -6.53 22.07 29.35
N ARG A 228 -6.42 23.26 28.75
CA ARG A 228 -7.52 24.02 28.14
C ARG A 228 -7.13 24.35 26.71
N THR A 229 -7.95 23.94 25.74
CA THR A 229 -7.77 24.26 24.33
C THR A 229 -8.90 25.18 23.87
N ILE A 230 -8.55 26.37 23.39
CA ILE A 230 -9.47 27.35 22.82
C ILE A 230 -9.40 27.20 21.31
N THR A 231 -10.55 27.00 20.66
CA THR A 231 -10.69 27.01 19.21
C THR A 231 -11.30 28.34 18.82
N HIS A 232 -10.56 29.18 18.10
CA HIS A 232 -11.00 30.55 17.76
C HIS A 232 -12.05 30.57 16.67
N ASP A 233 -11.89 29.71 15.66
CA ASP A 233 -12.76 29.70 14.49
C ASP A 233 -13.03 28.27 13.96
N LYS A 234 -13.91 28.19 12.95
CA LYS A 234 -14.27 26.93 12.29
C LYS A 234 -13.13 26.34 11.44
N THR A 235 -12.09 27.11 11.13
CA THR A 235 -10.96 26.65 10.31
C THR A 235 -9.95 25.85 11.13
N GLY A 236 -10.10 25.84 12.46
CA GLY A 236 -9.31 25.01 13.36
C GLY A 236 -8.10 25.71 13.97
N ASN A 237 -8.07 27.05 13.94
CA ASN A 237 -7.06 27.82 14.68
C ASN A 237 -7.27 27.61 16.19
N VAL A 238 -6.26 27.07 16.86
CA VAL A 238 -6.32 26.70 18.27
C VAL A 238 -5.19 27.28 19.10
N GLU A 239 -5.48 27.53 20.36
CA GLU A 239 -4.51 27.77 21.43
C GLU A 239 -4.72 26.73 22.53
N SER A 240 -3.71 25.91 22.79
CA SER A 240 -3.74 24.87 23.82
C SER A 240 -2.83 25.26 24.98
N GLN A 241 -3.43 25.45 26.16
CA GLN A 241 -2.79 25.83 27.41
C GLN A 241 -2.66 24.59 28.31
N TYR A 242 -1.43 24.17 28.59
CA TYR A 242 -1.12 23.07 29.53
C TYR A 242 -0.96 23.63 30.94
N LEU A 243 -1.56 22.95 31.91
CA LEU A 243 -1.70 23.41 33.29
C LEU A 243 -0.90 22.52 34.26
N ASP A 244 -0.35 23.12 35.32
CA ASP A 244 0.16 22.39 36.48
C ASP A 244 -0.97 21.94 37.42
N GLU A 245 -0.63 21.20 38.50
CA GLU A 245 -1.61 20.73 39.48
C GLU A 245 -2.33 21.86 40.23
N SER A 246 -1.78 23.08 40.24
CA SER A 246 -2.40 24.28 40.83
C SER A 246 -3.27 25.05 39.84
N GLY A 247 -3.30 24.63 38.56
CA GLY A 247 -4.06 25.27 37.50
C GLY A 247 -3.34 26.41 36.78
N ASN A 248 -2.03 26.61 37.00
CA ASN A 248 -1.25 27.64 36.31
C ASN A 248 -0.80 27.15 34.94
N ILE A 249 -0.76 28.06 33.96
CA ILE A 249 -0.28 27.75 32.61
C ILE A 249 1.24 27.56 32.64
N VAL A 250 1.70 26.38 32.24
CA VAL A 250 3.13 26.04 32.13
C VAL A 250 3.63 26.02 30.69
N LYS A 251 2.73 25.85 29.72
CA LYS A 251 3.07 25.78 28.29
C LYS A 251 1.87 26.13 27.42
N THR A 252 2.10 26.81 26.30
CA THR A 252 1.10 27.03 25.25
C THR A 252 1.57 26.48 23.89
N THR A 253 0.63 25.98 23.09
CA THR A 253 0.88 25.49 21.72
C THR A 253 -0.26 25.87 20.79
N ASN A 254 0.02 25.92 19.48
CA ASN A 254 -1.01 26.17 18.45
C ASN A 254 -1.53 24.86 17.83
N SER A 255 -1.52 23.79 18.61
CA SER A 255 -1.91 22.44 18.20
C SER A 255 -2.71 21.78 19.31
N LYS A 256 -3.78 21.05 18.92
CA LYS A 256 -4.57 20.27 19.88
C LYS A 256 -3.71 19.16 20.49
N PRO A 257 -3.88 18.84 21.77
CA PRO A 257 -3.20 17.71 22.39
C PRO A 257 -3.70 16.39 21.80
N GLU A 258 -2.77 15.48 21.52
CA GLU A 258 -3.07 14.08 21.20
C GLU A 258 -3.33 13.32 22.50
N ILE A 259 -4.60 13.23 22.89
CA ILE A 259 -5.04 12.52 24.11
C ILE A 259 -5.81 11.23 23.79
N PHE A 260 -5.88 10.85 22.52
CA PHE A 260 -6.91 9.94 22.02
C PHE A 260 -6.35 8.58 21.62
N TYR A 261 -7.08 7.53 22.02
CA TYR A 261 -6.75 6.12 21.80
C TYR A 261 -7.48 5.64 20.55
N ASP A 262 -6.79 5.65 19.42
CA ASP A 262 -7.30 5.06 18.18
C ASP A 262 -6.51 3.78 17.88
N GLN A 263 -6.81 2.72 18.63
CA GLN A 263 -6.40 1.37 18.26
C GLN A 263 -7.57 0.60 17.69
N ASP A 264 -7.30 -0.14 16.62
CA ASP A 264 -8.21 -1.14 16.10
C ASP A 264 -8.38 -2.29 17.09
N LEU A 265 -9.47 -3.04 16.92
CA LEU A 265 -9.68 -4.27 17.67
C LEU A 265 -8.58 -5.28 17.36
N PRO A 266 -8.09 -6.02 18.37
CA PRO A 266 -7.03 -6.99 18.15
C PRO A 266 -7.53 -8.14 17.28
N GLN A 267 -6.79 -8.44 16.20
CA GLN A 267 -7.02 -9.66 15.43
C GLN A 267 -6.53 -10.89 16.23
N PRO A 268 -7.26 -12.02 16.26
CA PRO A 268 -6.75 -13.23 16.91
C PRO A 268 -5.47 -13.75 16.24
N ALA A 269 -4.49 -14.18 17.05
CA ALA A 269 -3.15 -14.56 16.59
C ALA A 269 -3.14 -15.63 15.47
N ILE A 270 -4.10 -16.56 15.51
CA ILE A 270 -4.27 -17.62 14.50
C ILE A 270 -4.54 -17.06 13.09
N TYR A 271 -5.22 -15.91 12.99
CA TYR A 271 -5.48 -15.26 11.70
C TYR A 271 -4.37 -14.28 11.31
N GLN A 272 -3.64 -13.74 12.29
CA GLN A 272 -2.46 -12.91 12.05
C GLN A 272 -1.34 -13.71 11.38
N SER A 273 -1.21 -15.01 11.70
CA SER A 273 -0.19 -15.89 11.10
C SER A 273 -0.47 -16.26 9.63
N ILE A 274 -1.69 -16.07 9.14
CA ILE A 274 -2.06 -16.39 7.76
C ILE A 274 -1.52 -15.32 6.81
N PRO A 275 -0.67 -15.69 5.85
CA PRO A 275 -0.08 -14.72 4.93
C PRO A 275 -1.12 -14.04 4.04
N MET A 276 -0.91 -12.74 3.80
CA MET A 276 -1.72 -11.97 2.85
C MET A 276 -1.33 -12.32 1.41
N ASP A 277 -2.32 -12.43 0.52
CA ASP A 277 -2.09 -12.56 -0.92
C ASP A 277 -1.88 -11.17 -1.53
N PHE A 278 -0.62 -10.72 -1.60
CA PHE A 278 -0.27 -9.39 -2.12
C PHE A 278 -0.73 -9.16 -3.57
N LYS A 279 -1.00 -10.21 -4.34
CA LYS A 279 -1.49 -10.06 -5.72
C LYS A 279 -2.96 -9.63 -5.74
N ARG A 280 -3.75 -10.03 -4.74
CA ARG A 280 -5.21 -9.87 -4.72
C ARG A 280 -5.69 -8.90 -3.66
N ALA A 281 -4.95 -8.79 -2.55
CA ALA A 281 -5.30 -7.93 -1.45
C ALA A 281 -5.35 -6.46 -1.88
N HIS A 282 -6.24 -5.72 -1.22
CA HIS A 282 -6.38 -4.29 -1.49
C HIS A 282 -5.06 -3.55 -1.13
N HIS A 283 -4.69 -2.57 -1.96
CA HIS A 283 -3.42 -1.83 -1.82
C HIS A 283 -3.26 -1.13 -0.47
N PHE A 284 -4.38 -0.73 0.16
CA PHE A 284 -4.40 -0.17 1.52
C PHE A 284 -3.80 -1.13 2.55
N HIS A 285 -4.24 -2.40 2.55
CA HIS A 285 -3.76 -3.43 3.47
C HIS A 285 -2.28 -3.74 3.25
N ILE A 286 -1.87 -3.84 1.99
CA ILE A 286 -0.47 -4.04 1.62
C ILE A 286 0.39 -2.87 2.12
N SER A 287 -0.03 -1.63 1.86
CA SER A 287 0.70 -0.43 2.25
C SER A 287 0.79 -0.28 3.78
N ASN A 288 -0.33 -0.51 4.48
CA ASN A 288 -0.37 -0.45 5.95
C ASN A 288 0.54 -1.52 6.55
N PHE A 289 0.47 -2.76 6.06
CA PHE A 289 1.34 -3.84 6.48
C PHE A 289 2.82 -3.47 6.28
N ILE A 290 3.19 -3.03 5.07
CA ILE A 290 4.57 -2.61 4.76
C ILE A 290 5.04 -1.47 5.68
N GLN A 291 4.23 -0.43 5.87
CA GLN A 291 4.57 0.68 6.74
C GLN A 291 4.78 0.22 8.18
N GLN A 292 3.85 -0.57 8.72
CA GLN A 292 3.99 -1.11 10.08
C GLN A 292 5.30 -1.88 10.24
N MET A 293 5.66 -2.70 9.26
CA MET A 293 6.90 -3.48 9.33
C MET A 293 8.17 -2.62 9.15
N ALA A 294 8.11 -1.52 8.39
CA ALA A 294 9.24 -0.61 8.19
C ALA A 294 9.50 0.30 9.41
N PHE A 295 8.46 0.68 10.15
CA PHE A 295 8.58 1.58 11.31
C PHE A 295 8.69 0.87 12.66
N ASN A 296 8.48 -0.44 12.71
CA ASN A 296 8.60 -1.17 13.98
C ASN A 296 10.07 -1.42 14.34
N LYS A 297 10.41 -1.21 15.62
CA LYS A 297 11.75 -1.52 16.15
C LYS A 297 11.99 -3.03 16.22
N ASP A 298 10.93 -3.83 16.37
CA ASP A 298 10.98 -5.29 16.33
C ASP A 298 10.26 -5.80 15.07
N THR A 299 11.03 -6.33 14.13
CA THR A 299 10.53 -6.86 12.85
C THR A 299 10.36 -8.37 12.86
N THR A 300 10.47 -9.04 14.01
CA THR A 300 10.54 -10.51 14.08
C THR A 300 9.27 -11.17 13.52
N LEU A 301 8.09 -10.71 13.93
CA LEU A 301 6.80 -11.25 13.46
C LEU A 301 6.60 -11.01 11.95
N ALA A 302 7.02 -9.84 11.48
CA ALA A 302 6.97 -9.44 10.09
C ALA A 302 7.87 -10.34 9.21
N ASP A 303 9.10 -10.57 9.65
CA ASP A 303 10.05 -11.46 8.97
C ASP A 303 9.55 -12.91 8.95
N GLN A 304 8.95 -13.38 10.05
CA GLN A 304 8.34 -14.71 10.12
C GLN A 304 7.15 -14.87 9.17
N GLU A 305 6.27 -13.88 9.09
CA GLU A 305 5.17 -13.87 8.12
C GLU A 305 5.71 -13.89 6.68
N ALA A 306 6.70 -13.05 6.36
CA ALA A 306 7.26 -12.96 5.01
C ALA A 306 7.94 -14.27 4.57
N ILE A 307 8.66 -14.95 5.47
CA ILE A 307 9.22 -16.28 5.22
C ILE A 307 8.09 -17.31 5.03
N THR A 308 7.03 -17.25 5.84
CA THR A 308 5.88 -18.16 5.73
C THR A 308 5.18 -17.98 4.39
N ARG A 309 5.00 -16.73 3.95
CA ARG A 309 4.48 -16.37 2.63
C ARG A 309 5.35 -16.97 1.52
N ALA A 310 6.67 -16.74 1.55
CA ALA A 310 7.57 -17.26 0.53
C ALA A 310 7.50 -18.80 0.41
N LYS A 311 7.43 -19.50 1.56
CA LYS A 311 7.23 -20.96 1.59
C LYS A 311 5.90 -21.37 0.98
N PHE A 312 4.81 -20.68 1.31
CA PHE A 312 3.48 -20.95 0.74
C PHE A 312 3.48 -20.79 -0.78
N LEU A 313 4.18 -19.78 -1.30
CA LEU A 313 4.35 -19.51 -2.72
C LEU A 313 5.24 -20.55 -3.44
N GLY A 314 5.72 -21.58 -2.73
CA GLY A 314 6.55 -22.65 -3.27
C GLY A 314 8.02 -22.25 -3.48
N ILE A 315 8.45 -21.11 -2.94
CA ILE A 315 9.80 -20.58 -3.15
C ILE A 315 10.76 -21.26 -2.17
N LYS A 316 11.83 -21.82 -2.71
CA LYS A 316 12.87 -22.49 -1.93
C LYS A 316 14.05 -21.53 -1.70
N PRO A 317 14.73 -21.60 -0.55
CA PRO A 317 15.95 -20.82 -0.34
C PRO A 317 17.03 -21.24 -1.36
N ASN A 318 17.94 -20.32 -1.69
CA ASN A 318 19.03 -20.54 -2.67
C ASN A 318 18.55 -21.06 -4.04
N SER A 319 17.35 -20.64 -4.47
CA SER A 319 16.76 -21.04 -5.75
C SER A 319 16.50 -19.85 -6.65
N SER A 320 16.30 -20.12 -7.93
CA SER A 320 15.91 -19.10 -8.91
C SER A 320 14.56 -19.43 -9.52
N TYR A 321 13.77 -18.40 -9.81
CA TYR A 321 12.47 -18.52 -10.45
C TYR A 321 12.16 -17.30 -11.31
N TYR A 322 11.14 -17.40 -12.17
CA TYR A 322 10.65 -16.27 -12.94
C TYR A 322 9.47 -15.60 -12.25
N HIS A 323 9.48 -14.27 -12.19
CA HIS A 323 8.50 -13.49 -11.46
C HIS A 323 7.42 -12.94 -12.40
N PRO A 324 6.13 -12.93 -11.99
CA PRO A 324 5.07 -12.26 -12.75
C PRO A 324 5.38 -10.79 -12.96
N THR A 325 4.97 -10.22 -14.08
CA THR A 325 5.10 -8.78 -14.29
C THR A 325 3.73 -8.07 -14.12
N PRO A 326 3.70 -6.79 -13.72
CA PRO A 326 4.84 -5.94 -13.39
C PRO A 326 5.56 -6.38 -12.10
N PHE A 327 6.89 -6.39 -12.15
CA PHE A 327 7.69 -6.60 -10.94
C PHE A 327 7.62 -5.33 -10.08
N PRO A 328 7.46 -5.42 -8.75
CA PRO A 328 7.37 -4.23 -7.91
C PRO A 328 8.65 -3.42 -8.02
N LYS A 329 8.49 -2.12 -8.28
CA LYS A 329 9.60 -1.26 -8.69
C LYS A 329 10.26 -0.58 -7.50
N TRP A 330 9.55 -0.45 -6.38
CA TRP A 330 10.02 0.31 -5.22
C TRP A 330 10.45 -0.61 -4.07
N ALA A 331 11.39 -0.13 -3.24
CA ALA A 331 11.81 -0.84 -2.04
C ALA A 331 10.68 -0.89 -1.00
N GLU A 332 9.87 0.17 -0.89
CA GLU A 332 8.68 0.17 -0.05
C GLU A 332 7.71 -0.94 -0.45
N GLU A 333 7.49 -1.18 -1.74
CA GLU A 333 6.62 -2.27 -2.22
C GLU A 333 7.15 -3.69 -1.91
N ARG A 334 8.38 -3.81 -1.42
CA ARG A 334 9.10 -5.07 -1.22
C ARG A 334 9.66 -5.10 0.20
N TYR A 335 8.82 -5.36 1.20
CA TYR A 335 9.26 -5.51 2.59
C TYR A 335 10.53 -6.39 2.67
N LYS A 336 11.66 -5.78 3.08
CA LYS A 336 13.00 -6.38 3.10
C LYS A 336 13.28 -7.32 1.91
N ASN A 337 12.84 -6.95 0.69
CA ASN A 337 13.03 -7.77 -0.51
C ASN A 337 12.55 -9.24 -0.39
N TYR A 338 11.52 -9.53 0.40
CA TYR A 338 10.93 -10.86 0.44
C TYR A 338 10.00 -11.11 -0.76
N PRO A 339 9.92 -12.36 -1.25
CA PRO A 339 8.91 -12.77 -2.21
C PRO A 339 7.48 -12.56 -1.73
N HIS A 340 6.62 -12.16 -2.67
CA HIS A 340 5.21 -11.86 -2.40
C HIS A 340 4.26 -12.34 -3.51
N GLN A 341 4.78 -12.96 -4.58
CA GLN A 341 3.98 -13.56 -5.65
C GLN A 341 4.47 -14.96 -6.01
N PHE A 342 3.57 -15.76 -6.58
CA PHE A 342 3.87 -17.11 -7.05
C PHE A 342 4.97 -17.09 -8.12
N ALA A 343 5.87 -18.07 -8.03
CA ALA A 343 6.82 -18.33 -9.09
C ALA A 343 6.10 -18.77 -10.38
N MET A 344 6.66 -18.39 -11.52
CA MET A 344 6.26 -18.90 -12.84
C MET A 344 7.38 -19.77 -13.42
N SER A 345 6.97 -20.67 -14.30
CA SER A 345 7.88 -21.31 -15.25
C SER A 345 8.41 -20.30 -16.27
N LEU A 346 9.51 -20.64 -16.94
CA LEU A 346 10.08 -19.81 -18.00
C LEU A 346 9.10 -19.61 -19.17
N SER A 347 8.38 -20.66 -19.57
CA SER A 347 7.38 -20.60 -20.64
C SER A 347 6.23 -19.64 -20.29
N GLU A 348 5.69 -19.72 -19.08
CA GLU A 348 4.68 -18.77 -18.60
C GLU A 348 5.22 -17.35 -18.62
N ALA A 349 6.44 -17.14 -18.10
CA ALA A 349 7.07 -15.82 -18.00
C ALA A 349 7.29 -15.15 -19.36
N GLU A 350 7.69 -15.92 -20.36
CA GLU A 350 7.94 -15.46 -21.72
C GLU A 350 6.66 -15.13 -22.49
N PHE A 351 5.54 -15.77 -22.13
CA PHE A 351 4.24 -15.64 -22.79
C PHE A 351 3.21 -14.78 -22.04
N GLN A 352 3.57 -14.11 -20.94
CA GLN A 352 2.60 -13.35 -20.11
C GLN A 352 1.80 -12.31 -20.90
N TYR A 353 2.42 -11.64 -21.87
CA TYR A 353 1.85 -10.49 -22.58
C TYR A 353 2.12 -10.59 -24.10
N PRO A 354 1.51 -11.56 -24.80
CA PRO A 354 1.88 -11.88 -26.18
C PRO A 354 1.43 -10.83 -27.20
N LYS A 355 0.61 -9.86 -26.78
CA LYS A 355 0.07 -8.80 -27.63
C LYS A 355 0.71 -7.43 -27.37
N GLU A 356 1.52 -7.31 -26.31
CA GLU A 356 2.16 -6.04 -25.97
C GLU A 356 3.40 -5.80 -26.81
N GLU A 357 3.68 -4.55 -27.19
CA GLU A 357 4.91 -4.24 -27.94
C GLU A 357 6.16 -4.47 -27.08
N TYR A 358 6.06 -4.23 -25.76
CA TYR A 358 7.17 -4.39 -24.83
C TYR A 358 6.80 -5.32 -23.69
N VAL A 359 7.69 -6.25 -23.37
CA VAL A 359 7.51 -7.20 -22.27
C VAL A 359 8.76 -7.32 -21.44
N ASP A 360 8.55 -7.47 -20.13
CA ASP A 360 9.61 -7.70 -19.17
C ASP A 360 9.70 -9.21 -18.86
N LEU A 361 10.91 -9.75 -18.91
CA LEU A 361 11.25 -11.06 -18.38
C LEU A 361 12.08 -10.85 -17.11
N VAL A 362 11.54 -11.25 -15.97
CA VAL A 362 12.17 -11.03 -14.67
C VAL A 362 12.53 -12.37 -14.04
N LYS A 363 13.83 -12.59 -13.84
CA LYS A 363 14.37 -13.74 -13.13
C LYS A 363 14.91 -13.29 -11.78
N VAL A 364 14.46 -13.96 -10.72
CA VAL A 364 14.86 -13.69 -9.35
C VAL A 364 15.66 -14.87 -8.82
N THR A 365 16.71 -14.60 -8.05
CA THR A 365 17.40 -15.57 -7.21
C THR A 365 17.21 -15.15 -5.76
N VAL A 366 16.74 -16.07 -4.92
CA VAL A 366 16.59 -15.86 -3.48
C VAL A 366 17.75 -16.46 -2.71
N GLY A 367 18.17 -15.80 -1.64
CA GLY A 367 19.18 -16.30 -0.71
C GLY A 367 18.65 -17.39 0.22
N ASP A 368 19.48 -17.78 1.18
CA ASP A 368 19.14 -18.72 2.25
C ASP A 368 18.11 -18.15 3.23
N ASN A 369 18.17 -16.83 3.47
CA ASN A 369 17.24 -16.08 4.28
C ASN A 369 15.91 -15.73 3.61
N TYR A 370 15.63 -16.31 2.42
CA TYR A 370 14.45 -16.06 1.58
C TYR A 370 14.34 -14.66 0.96
N GLN A 371 15.28 -13.74 1.20
CA GLN A 371 15.28 -12.42 0.56
C GLN A 371 15.88 -12.51 -0.85
N TYR A 372 15.55 -11.56 -1.71
CA TYR A 372 16.14 -11.47 -3.05
C TYR A 372 17.65 -11.25 -2.97
N GLN A 373 18.42 -12.17 -3.53
CA GLN A 373 19.86 -12.03 -3.68
C GLN A 373 20.20 -11.33 -4.99
N THR A 374 19.55 -11.72 -6.09
CA THR A 374 19.68 -11.06 -7.39
C THR A 374 18.37 -10.98 -8.14
N ILE A 375 18.25 -9.95 -8.97
CA ILE A 375 17.12 -9.76 -9.89
C ILE A 375 17.70 -9.40 -11.26
N SER A 376 17.47 -10.26 -12.25
CA SER A 376 17.77 -9.99 -13.66
C SER A 376 16.49 -9.55 -14.35
N MET A 377 16.47 -8.34 -14.89
CA MET A 377 15.34 -7.82 -15.66
C MET A 377 15.76 -7.61 -17.11
N GLU A 378 15.04 -8.25 -18.02
CA GLU A 378 15.22 -8.12 -19.45
C GLU A 378 13.99 -7.51 -20.08
N LYS A 379 14.15 -6.41 -20.82
CA LYS A 379 13.08 -5.78 -21.58
C LYS A 379 13.20 -6.17 -23.04
N TRP A 380 12.12 -6.71 -23.59
CA TRP A 380 12.03 -7.23 -24.94
C TRP A 380 11.01 -6.44 -25.76
N GLN A 381 11.39 -6.07 -26.97
CA GLN A 381 10.47 -5.54 -27.99
C GLN A 381 9.95 -6.72 -28.83
N GLN A 382 8.64 -6.80 -29.02
CA GLN A 382 7.96 -7.78 -29.84
C GLN A 382 7.48 -7.14 -31.13
N VAL A 383 7.88 -7.69 -32.28
CA VAL A 383 7.46 -7.22 -33.60
C VAL A 383 6.86 -8.38 -34.38
N PRO A 384 5.59 -8.29 -34.85
CA PRO A 384 5.03 -9.29 -35.73
C PRO A 384 5.85 -9.45 -37.01
N LEU A 385 6.13 -10.69 -37.40
CA LEU A 385 6.76 -11.01 -38.67
C LEU A 385 5.76 -11.63 -39.63
N SER A 386 5.88 -11.26 -40.91
CA SER A 386 5.18 -11.92 -42.01
C SER A 386 6.14 -12.89 -42.68
N LEU A 387 6.00 -14.19 -42.38
CA LEU A 387 6.79 -15.27 -42.98
C LEU A 387 5.89 -16.26 -43.72
N PRO A 388 6.36 -16.92 -44.80
CA PRO A 388 5.58 -17.94 -45.49
C PRO A 388 5.15 -19.06 -44.54
N LEU A 389 3.84 -19.32 -44.42
CA LEU A 389 3.31 -20.28 -43.44
C LEU A 389 3.63 -21.74 -43.78
N GLU A 390 3.94 -22.01 -45.06
CA GLU A 390 4.28 -23.33 -45.59
C GLU A 390 5.41 -24.01 -44.82
N GLN A 391 6.40 -23.24 -44.37
CA GLN A 391 7.56 -23.76 -43.63
C GLN A 391 7.22 -24.29 -42.23
N PHE A 392 6.03 -23.96 -41.70
CA PHE A 392 5.56 -24.39 -40.37
C PHE A 392 4.51 -25.51 -40.43
N LYS A 393 4.25 -26.06 -41.62
CA LYS A 393 3.23 -27.12 -41.80
C LYS A 393 3.51 -28.35 -40.95
N SER A 394 4.77 -28.76 -40.84
CA SER A 394 5.21 -29.94 -40.11
C SER A 394 5.18 -29.80 -38.59
N LEU A 395 5.06 -28.57 -38.05
CA LEU A 395 5.02 -28.36 -36.60
C LEU A 395 3.72 -28.89 -36.00
N GLU A 396 3.78 -29.41 -34.77
CA GLU A 396 2.58 -29.73 -33.99
C GLU A 396 2.03 -28.45 -33.33
N ASN A 397 0.96 -28.57 -32.53
CA ASN A 397 0.49 -27.43 -31.74
C ASN A 397 1.48 -27.17 -30.59
N GLY A 398 1.81 -25.90 -30.36
CA GLY A 398 2.73 -25.46 -29.32
C GLY A 398 3.53 -24.21 -29.71
N SER A 399 4.49 -23.87 -28.85
CA SER A 399 5.43 -22.77 -29.05
C SER A 399 6.77 -23.28 -29.59
N TYR A 400 7.27 -22.63 -30.64
CA TYR A 400 8.54 -22.96 -31.28
C TYR A 400 9.43 -21.72 -31.39
N PHE A 401 10.73 -21.92 -31.31
CA PHE A 401 11.72 -20.83 -31.24
C PHE A 401 12.75 -20.99 -32.36
N PHE A 402 13.15 -19.87 -32.94
CA PHE A 402 14.08 -19.81 -34.07
C PHE A 402 15.03 -18.62 -33.93
N SER A 403 16.21 -18.68 -34.53
CA SER A 403 17.01 -17.49 -34.86
C SER A 403 16.89 -17.16 -36.35
N LEU A 404 17.16 -15.91 -36.73
CA LEU A 404 17.29 -15.51 -38.12
C LEU A 404 18.77 -15.41 -38.49
N ASP A 405 19.16 -16.05 -39.59
CA ASP A 405 20.49 -15.86 -40.17
C ASP A 405 20.59 -14.54 -40.96
N ASP A 406 21.78 -14.25 -41.49
CA ASP A 406 22.05 -13.03 -42.27
C ASP A 406 21.25 -12.95 -43.59
N LYS A 407 20.63 -14.06 -44.01
CA LYS A 407 19.77 -14.16 -45.20
C LYS A 407 18.28 -14.15 -44.84
N GLY A 408 17.94 -14.00 -43.55
CA GLY A 408 16.57 -14.01 -43.05
C GLY A 408 15.93 -15.41 -43.02
N GLN A 409 16.71 -16.49 -43.07
CA GLN A 409 16.22 -17.85 -42.92
C GLN A 409 16.11 -18.23 -41.44
N LEU A 410 15.07 -19.01 -41.12
CA LEU A 410 14.84 -19.50 -39.77
C LEU A 410 15.71 -20.72 -39.47
N ILE A 411 16.47 -20.63 -38.38
CA ILE A 411 17.23 -21.74 -37.80
C ILE A 411 16.51 -22.16 -36.51
N PRO A 412 16.00 -23.41 -36.40
CA PRO A 412 15.34 -23.88 -35.19
C PRO A 412 16.25 -23.83 -33.96
N LEU A 413 15.67 -23.50 -32.81
CA LEU A 413 16.34 -23.55 -31.51
C LEU A 413 15.77 -24.73 -30.69
N ASP A 414 16.60 -25.30 -29.82
CA ASP A 414 16.28 -26.46 -29.01
C ASP A 414 15.19 -26.17 -27.95
N GLY A 415 15.02 -24.89 -27.60
CA GLY A 415 14.01 -24.48 -26.63
C GLY A 415 14.10 -23.01 -26.23
N ILE A 416 13.26 -22.66 -25.28
CA ILE A 416 13.11 -21.29 -24.77
C ILE A 416 14.40 -20.79 -24.08
N GLU A 417 15.13 -21.65 -23.38
CA GLU A 417 16.39 -21.31 -22.72
C GLU A 417 17.45 -20.84 -23.72
N GLN A 418 17.55 -21.52 -24.87
CA GLN A 418 18.45 -21.12 -25.94
C GLN A 418 17.97 -19.81 -26.57
N ALA A 419 16.66 -19.66 -26.79
CA ALA A 419 16.08 -18.46 -27.38
C ALA A 419 16.37 -17.19 -26.59
N ILE A 420 16.11 -17.18 -25.28
CA ILE A 420 16.32 -16.00 -24.43
C ILE A 420 17.80 -15.66 -24.20
N SER A 421 18.71 -16.61 -24.47
CA SER A 421 20.16 -16.38 -24.41
C SER A 421 20.65 -15.48 -25.54
N LEU A 422 19.95 -15.49 -26.68
CA LEU A 422 20.26 -14.68 -27.86
C LEU A 422 19.74 -13.25 -27.68
N PRO A 423 20.37 -12.24 -28.31
CA PRO A 423 19.86 -10.86 -28.28
C PRO A 423 18.56 -10.71 -29.08
N ARG A 424 18.25 -11.66 -29.97
CA ARG A 424 17.04 -11.71 -30.78
C ARG A 424 16.67 -13.14 -31.12
N TYR A 425 15.38 -13.43 -31.17
CA TYR A 425 14.82 -14.70 -31.64
C TYR A 425 13.43 -14.50 -32.24
N VAL A 426 12.91 -15.51 -32.92
CA VAL A 426 11.56 -15.57 -33.46
C VAL A 426 10.78 -16.64 -32.71
N ARG A 427 9.59 -16.30 -32.22
CA ARG A 427 8.63 -17.21 -31.61
C ARG A 427 7.49 -17.46 -32.56
N VAL A 428 7.14 -18.73 -32.74
CA VAL A 428 5.98 -19.16 -33.53
C VAL A 428 5.03 -19.91 -32.62
N GLU A 429 3.77 -19.48 -32.57
CA GLU A 429 2.71 -20.15 -31.83
C GLU A 429 1.78 -20.86 -32.80
N LYS A 430 1.53 -22.15 -32.57
CA LYS A 430 0.60 -22.95 -33.37
C LYS A 430 -0.51 -23.52 -32.48
N VAL A 431 -1.75 -23.17 -32.78
CA VAL A 431 -2.93 -23.58 -32.02
C VAL A 431 -3.96 -24.18 -32.97
N MET A 432 -4.47 -25.37 -32.63
CA MET A 432 -5.49 -26.08 -33.43
C MET A 432 -5.11 -26.22 -34.93
N GLY A 433 -3.84 -26.50 -35.21
CA GLY A 433 -3.31 -26.69 -36.56
C GLY A 433 -3.03 -25.40 -37.34
N LYS A 434 -3.29 -24.22 -36.76
CA LYS A 434 -3.08 -22.92 -37.39
C LYS A 434 -1.99 -22.14 -36.68
N ILE A 435 -1.20 -21.38 -37.45
CA ILE A 435 -0.25 -20.44 -36.88
C ILE A 435 -1.05 -19.27 -36.30
N ASP A 436 -0.99 -19.13 -34.98
CA ASP A 436 -1.64 -18.07 -34.23
C ASP A 436 -0.79 -16.79 -34.26
N SER A 437 0.53 -16.91 -34.09
CA SER A 437 1.44 -15.77 -34.14
C SER A 437 2.85 -16.14 -34.58
N ILE A 438 3.54 -15.16 -35.19
CA ILE A 438 4.96 -15.18 -35.50
C ILE A 438 5.52 -13.83 -35.03
N LEU A 439 6.36 -13.85 -34.00
CA LEU A 439 6.86 -12.65 -33.34
C LEU A 439 8.39 -12.69 -33.32
N GLN A 440 9.04 -11.64 -33.82
CA GLN A 440 10.44 -11.37 -33.50
C GLN A 440 10.52 -10.70 -32.14
N LYS A 441 11.32 -11.27 -31.24
CA LYS A 441 11.66 -10.69 -29.96
C LYS A 441 13.08 -10.19 -29.99
N THR A 442 13.28 -8.91 -29.69
CA THR A 442 14.59 -8.26 -29.63
C THR A 442 14.81 -7.70 -28.24
N ARG A 443 15.90 -8.07 -27.59
CA ARG A 443 16.23 -7.52 -26.27
C ARG A 443 16.72 -6.09 -26.43
N ILE A 444 16.08 -5.17 -25.74
CA ILE A 444 16.44 -3.75 -25.74
C ILE A 444 17.05 -3.31 -24.42
N GLN A 445 16.94 -4.12 -23.37
CA GLN A 445 17.61 -3.84 -22.12
C GLN A 445 17.83 -5.11 -21.32
N LYS A 446 18.99 -5.22 -20.68
CA LYS A 446 19.28 -6.22 -19.65
C LYS A 446 19.94 -5.55 -18.47
N THR A 447 19.36 -5.71 -17.29
CA THR A 447 19.92 -5.22 -16.04
C THR A 447 20.01 -6.32 -15.00
N LEU A 448 20.99 -6.20 -14.12
CA LEU A 448 21.18 -7.08 -12.97
C LEU A 448 21.24 -6.25 -11.70
N GLN A 449 20.36 -6.56 -10.75
CA GLN A 449 20.41 -6.05 -9.39
C GLN A 449 20.97 -7.14 -8.47
N GLN A 450 21.88 -6.77 -7.58
CA GLN A 450 22.45 -7.64 -6.56
C GLN A 450 22.29 -6.97 -5.20
N TYR A 451 21.98 -7.75 -4.18
CA TYR A 451 21.73 -7.27 -2.82
C TYR A 451 22.69 -7.93 -1.85
N GLU A 452 23.20 -7.16 -0.90
CA GLU A 452 24.02 -7.64 0.21
C GLU A 452 23.31 -7.32 1.53
N TYR A 453 23.34 -8.29 2.44
CA TYR A 453 22.63 -8.26 3.73
C TYR A 453 23.62 -8.50 4.88
N LYS A 454 23.31 -7.93 6.04
CA LYS A 454 23.93 -8.30 7.33
C LYS A 454 23.38 -9.66 7.81
N ASP A 455 24.05 -10.23 8.82
CA ASP A 455 23.63 -11.48 9.48
C ASP A 455 22.22 -11.38 10.10
N ASN A 456 21.81 -10.17 10.50
CA ASN A 456 20.46 -9.89 11.00
C ASN A 456 19.43 -9.64 9.89
N ASN A 457 19.71 -10.07 8.65
CA ASN A 457 18.85 -9.95 7.48
C ASN A 457 18.60 -8.51 6.99
N GLN A 458 19.34 -7.52 7.50
CA GLN A 458 19.19 -6.14 7.05
C GLN A 458 19.95 -5.86 5.76
N MET A 459 19.28 -5.27 4.77
CA MET A 459 19.92 -4.84 3.51
C MET A 459 20.92 -3.71 3.78
N ILE A 460 22.14 -3.84 3.30
CA ILE A 460 23.18 -2.81 3.46
C ILE A 460 23.60 -2.19 2.13
N LYS A 461 23.44 -2.94 1.04
CA LYS A 461 23.94 -2.52 -0.25
C LYS A 461 23.13 -3.15 -1.38
N GLN A 462 22.90 -2.33 -2.40
CA GLN A 462 22.32 -2.73 -3.67
C GLN A 462 23.28 -2.34 -4.80
N ILE A 463 23.49 -3.24 -5.76
CA ILE A 463 24.31 -3.00 -6.95
C ILE A 463 23.42 -3.22 -8.17
N LEU A 464 23.13 -2.17 -8.93
CA LEU A 464 22.45 -2.25 -10.22
C LEU A 464 23.48 -2.14 -11.35
N LYS A 465 23.47 -3.08 -12.30
CA LYS A 465 24.33 -3.09 -13.49
C LYS A 465 23.49 -3.05 -14.74
N VAL A 466 23.84 -2.16 -15.68
CA VAL A 466 23.33 -2.20 -17.05
C VAL A 466 24.25 -3.09 -17.87
N LEU A 467 23.75 -4.27 -18.22
CA LEU A 467 24.51 -5.30 -18.94
C LEU A 467 24.38 -5.13 -20.46
N GLU A 468 23.20 -4.72 -20.92
CA GLU A 468 22.91 -4.52 -22.34
C GLU A 468 21.86 -3.40 -22.49
N SER A 469 22.10 -2.45 -23.37
CA SER A 469 21.10 -1.46 -23.80
C SER A 469 21.58 -0.71 -25.05
N PRO A 470 20.70 -0.39 -26.01
CA PRO A 470 21.03 0.45 -27.15
C PRO A 470 21.03 1.95 -26.80
N VAL A 471 20.44 2.34 -25.67
CA VAL A 471 20.23 3.74 -25.28
C VAL A 471 20.92 4.15 -23.98
N MET A 472 21.38 3.18 -23.17
CA MET A 472 22.14 3.45 -21.95
C MET A 472 23.50 2.78 -22.01
N PRO A 473 24.59 3.48 -21.65
CA PRO A 473 25.90 2.88 -21.56
C PRO A 473 25.92 1.84 -20.43
N SER A 474 26.85 0.90 -20.51
CA SER A 474 27.08 -0.01 -19.39
C SER A 474 27.60 0.79 -18.20
N ILE A 475 26.80 0.78 -17.13
CA ILE A 475 27.08 1.47 -15.88
C ILE A 475 26.78 0.56 -14.70
N THR A 476 27.45 0.83 -13.59
CA THR A 476 27.17 0.21 -12.30
C THR A 476 26.76 1.29 -11.30
N ILE A 477 25.63 1.09 -10.64
CA ILE A 477 25.12 1.97 -9.57
C ILE A 477 25.15 1.18 -8.27
N GLU A 478 26.02 1.57 -7.35
CA GLU A 478 26.13 0.99 -6.01
C GLU A 478 25.43 1.92 -5.03
N THR A 479 24.37 1.45 -4.38
CA THR A 479 23.64 2.18 -3.34
C THR A 479 23.94 1.56 -1.99
N ILE A 480 24.34 2.38 -1.02
CA ILE A 480 24.60 1.99 0.36
C ILE A 480 23.45 2.50 1.22
N TYR A 481 22.94 1.62 2.07
CA TYR A 481 21.87 1.92 3.01
C TYR A 481 22.44 2.12 4.42
N ASP A 482 21.62 2.72 5.28
CA ASP A 482 21.94 2.89 6.69
C ASP A 482 21.90 1.57 7.46
N ASP A 483 22.18 1.62 8.75
CA ASP A 483 22.33 0.41 9.55
C ASP A 483 21.03 -0.39 9.74
N ILE A 484 19.89 0.29 9.61
CA ILE A 484 18.54 -0.30 9.61
C ILE A 484 18.04 -0.58 8.19
N GLY A 485 18.88 -0.39 7.17
CA GLY A 485 18.66 -0.67 5.75
C GLY A 485 17.39 -0.08 5.15
N LEU A 486 16.96 1.07 5.65
CA LEU A 486 15.78 1.80 5.20
C LEU A 486 16.21 2.99 4.34
N TYR A 487 17.06 3.85 4.91
CA TYR A 487 17.46 5.09 4.25
C TYR A 487 18.71 4.89 3.38
N THR A 488 18.67 5.41 2.15
CA THR A 488 19.86 5.51 1.30
C THR A 488 20.86 6.52 1.88
N VAL A 489 22.10 6.08 2.13
CA VAL A 489 23.18 6.92 2.69
C VAL A 489 24.03 7.53 1.58
N SER A 490 24.42 6.69 0.61
CA SER A 490 25.21 7.12 -0.54
C SER A 490 24.90 6.28 -1.77
N GLN A 491 25.18 6.84 -2.94
CA GLN A 491 25.09 6.13 -4.20
C GLN A 491 26.29 6.46 -5.08
N THR A 492 27.02 5.46 -5.57
CA THR A 492 28.16 5.62 -6.47
C THR A 492 27.82 5.09 -7.85
N ILE A 493 28.00 5.94 -8.86
CA ILE A 493 27.81 5.59 -10.27
C ILE A 493 29.19 5.38 -10.89
N LYS A 494 29.36 4.26 -11.57
CA LYS A 494 30.61 3.84 -12.20
C LYS A 494 30.38 3.47 -13.66
N ASP A 495 31.43 3.62 -14.46
CA ASP A 495 31.45 3.15 -15.84
C ASP A 495 31.71 1.64 -15.94
N ASN A 496 31.89 1.16 -17.16
CA ASN A 496 32.19 -0.24 -17.48
C ASN A 496 33.59 -0.70 -17.01
N GLU A 497 34.51 0.23 -16.74
CA GLU A 497 35.85 -0.03 -16.20
C GLU A 497 35.89 0.13 -14.67
N ASN A 498 34.71 0.25 -14.02
CA ASN A 498 34.55 0.44 -12.58
C ASN A 498 35.16 1.76 -12.04
N ARG A 499 35.35 2.74 -12.92
CA ARG A 499 35.82 4.09 -12.56
C ARG A 499 34.62 4.94 -12.12
N LYS A 500 34.82 5.79 -11.10
CA LYS A 500 33.74 6.63 -10.56
C LYS A 500 33.37 7.70 -11.58
N ILE A 501 32.08 7.87 -11.82
CA ILE A 501 31.51 8.96 -12.62
C ILE A 501 30.93 10.02 -11.67
N ALA A 502 30.11 9.58 -10.71
CA ALA A 502 29.54 10.45 -9.70
C ALA A 502 29.28 9.72 -8.38
N VAL A 503 29.28 10.48 -7.28
CA VAL A 503 28.91 10.00 -5.94
C VAL A 503 27.85 10.92 -5.36
N PHE A 504 26.75 10.35 -4.92
CA PHE A 504 25.68 11.02 -4.20
C PHE A 504 25.79 10.72 -2.71
N SER A 505 25.54 11.71 -1.88
CA SER A 505 25.56 11.54 -0.42
C SER A 505 24.45 12.36 0.22
N LYS A 506 23.72 11.77 1.17
CA LYS A 506 22.82 12.54 2.04
C LYS A 506 23.63 13.18 3.15
N VAL A 507 23.45 14.49 3.34
CA VAL A 507 24.16 15.26 4.36
C VAL A 507 23.10 16.08 5.08
N GLN A 508 22.53 15.58 6.17
CA GLN A 508 21.54 16.33 6.97
C GLN A 508 22.26 17.27 7.95
N LYS A 509 22.93 18.30 7.41
CA LYS A 509 23.65 19.29 8.20
C LYS A 509 23.47 20.68 7.59
N ASP A 510 23.28 21.71 8.42
CA ASP A 510 23.32 23.12 8.00
C ASP A 510 22.41 23.46 6.79
N ARG A 511 21.18 22.89 6.76
CA ARG A 511 20.20 23.01 5.67
C ARG A 511 20.62 22.39 4.33
N ILE A 512 21.72 21.65 4.28
CA ILE A 512 22.08 20.81 3.14
C ILE A 512 21.13 19.60 3.12
N TYR A 513 20.64 19.27 1.93
CA TYR A 513 19.81 18.10 1.68
C TYR A 513 20.66 16.95 1.12
N GLY A 514 21.64 17.25 0.27
CA GLY A 514 22.63 16.28 -0.19
C GLY A 514 23.72 16.89 -1.07
N VAL A 515 24.68 16.04 -1.43
CA VAL A 515 25.87 16.40 -2.22
C VAL A 515 26.01 15.47 -3.43
N ILE A 516 26.44 16.03 -4.56
CA ILE A 516 26.92 15.29 -5.74
C ILE A 516 28.39 15.62 -5.97
N GLU A 517 29.24 14.60 -5.99
CA GLU A 517 30.62 14.67 -6.46
C GLU A 517 30.70 14.13 -7.89
N ARG A 518 31.44 14.81 -8.77
CA ARG A 518 31.70 14.33 -10.15
C ARG A 518 33.17 14.11 -10.40
N PHE A 519 33.46 13.21 -11.33
CA PHE A 519 34.81 12.77 -11.64
C PHE A 519 35.06 12.80 -13.16
N THR A 520 36.33 12.96 -13.56
CA THR A 520 36.80 12.69 -14.92
C THR A 520 36.87 11.18 -15.19
N PRO A 521 37.01 10.74 -16.46
CA PRO A 521 37.31 9.34 -16.78
C PRO A 521 38.54 8.79 -16.04
N ASP A 522 39.53 9.62 -15.73
CA ASP A 522 40.74 9.21 -14.98
C ASP A 522 40.55 9.23 -13.45
N GLY A 523 39.35 9.55 -12.96
CA GLY A 523 39.00 9.53 -11.54
C GLY A 523 39.34 10.81 -10.76
N VAL A 524 39.68 11.91 -11.44
CA VAL A 524 39.93 13.21 -10.80
C VAL A 524 38.61 13.91 -10.50
N LYS A 525 38.43 14.40 -9.27
CA LYS A 525 37.20 15.10 -8.87
C LYS A 525 37.12 16.47 -9.57
N THR A 526 36.01 16.74 -10.25
CA THR A 526 35.82 17.95 -11.07
C THR A 526 34.81 18.92 -10.49
N ASN A 527 33.80 18.41 -9.77
CA ASN A 527 32.75 19.22 -9.19
C ASN A 527 32.39 18.74 -7.79
N HIS A 528 32.00 19.70 -6.94
CA HIS A 528 31.31 19.50 -5.68
C HIS A 528 30.00 20.27 -5.71
N ILE A 529 28.87 19.57 -5.73
CA ILE A 529 27.54 20.17 -5.92
C ILE A 529 26.71 19.95 -4.67
N ILE A 530 26.30 21.03 -4.02
CA ILE A 530 25.51 21.04 -2.79
C ILE A 530 24.07 21.39 -3.15
N ARG A 531 23.11 20.68 -2.56
CA ARG A 531 21.69 21.02 -2.64
C ARG A 531 21.15 21.36 -1.26
N TYR A 532 20.40 22.46 -1.15
CA TYR A 532 19.84 22.97 0.10
C TYR A 532 18.32 22.70 0.22
N TYR A 533 17.81 22.60 1.46
CA TYR A 533 16.38 22.49 1.78
C TYR A 533 15.62 23.79 1.49
N GLY A 534 14.42 23.69 0.90
CA GLY A 534 13.35 24.69 1.09
C GLY A 534 13.25 25.87 0.11
N TYR A 535 13.86 25.84 -1.08
CA TYR A 535 13.63 26.88 -2.09
C TYR A 535 12.92 26.34 -3.33
N TYR A 536 11.84 27.01 -3.72
CA TYR A 536 11.30 26.96 -5.07
C TYR A 536 12.43 27.39 -6.04
N SER A 537 12.75 26.47 -6.96
CA SER A 537 13.66 26.53 -8.11
C SER A 537 15.20 26.43 -7.98
N ASP A 538 15.96 27.05 -7.06
CA ASP A 538 17.43 27.18 -7.30
C ASP A 538 18.39 27.00 -6.09
N GLY A 539 18.04 26.20 -5.09
CA GLY A 539 18.93 25.90 -3.93
C GLY A 539 20.13 24.99 -4.25
N VAL A 540 20.90 25.27 -5.31
CA VAL A 540 22.07 24.48 -5.74
C VAL A 540 23.31 25.36 -5.77
N GLU A 541 24.42 24.83 -5.24
CA GLU A 541 25.75 25.41 -5.35
C GLU A 541 26.68 24.39 -6.00
N ASN A 542 27.21 24.69 -7.18
CA ASN A 542 28.12 23.82 -7.93
C ASN A 542 29.52 24.44 -7.99
N GLN A 543 30.44 23.89 -7.23
CA GLN A 543 31.85 24.30 -7.18
C GLN A 543 32.66 23.50 -8.21
N TYR A 544 33.42 24.19 -9.05
CA TYR A 544 34.29 23.62 -10.06
C TYR A 544 35.72 23.57 -9.53
N LEU A 545 36.37 22.41 -9.63
CA LEU A 545 37.68 22.17 -9.00
C LEU A 545 38.82 22.11 -10.03
N ASP A 546 40.03 22.47 -9.60
CA ASP A 546 41.28 22.12 -10.30
C ASP A 546 41.77 20.70 -9.97
N GLU A 547 42.90 20.29 -10.56
CA GLU A 547 43.45 18.94 -10.37
C GLU A 547 43.93 18.72 -8.92
N GLU A 548 44.29 19.80 -8.23
CA GLU A 548 44.67 19.83 -6.82
C GLU A 548 43.47 19.89 -5.86
N GLY A 549 42.25 20.10 -6.38
CA GLY A 549 41.00 20.16 -5.62
C GLY A 549 40.59 21.55 -5.11
N ASN A 550 41.26 22.63 -5.55
CA ASN A 550 40.89 24.01 -5.22
C ASN A 550 39.72 24.49 -6.08
N ILE A 551 38.89 25.39 -5.53
CA ILE A 551 37.74 25.96 -6.24
C ILE A 551 38.22 26.98 -7.27
N LYS A 552 37.96 26.71 -8.56
CA LYS A 552 38.15 27.65 -9.66
C LYS A 552 37.03 28.69 -9.72
N PHE A 553 35.79 28.25 -9.64
CA PHE A 553 34.58 29.09 -9.66
C PHE A 553 33.34 28.29 -9.22
N THR A 554 32.23 28.99 -8.98
CA THR A 554 30.97 28.40 -8.51
C THR A 554 29.79 28.84 -9.39
N THR A 555 28.81 27.97 -9.59
CA THR A 555 27.55 28.26 -10.31
C THR A 555 26.32 27.77 -9.53
N SER A 556 25.13 28.20 -9.94
CA SER A 556 23.84 27.79 -9.35
C SER A 556 23.13 26.68 -10.13
N HIS A 557 23.84 25.94 -10.99
CA HIS A 557 23.25 24.92 -11.86
C HIS A 557 23.99 23.59 -11.78
N ILE A 558 23.24 22.48 -11.85
CA ILE A 558 23.80 21.12 -11.87
C ILE A 558 24.50 20.81 -13.20
N LYS A 559 24.10 21.43 -14.32
CA LYS A 559 24.69 21.16 -15.65
C LYS A 559 26.11 21.71 -15.73
N ASN A 560 27.04 20.90 -16.25
CA ASN A 560 28.42 21.31 -16.53
C ASN A 560 28.69 21.32 -18.04
N LYS A 561 28.56 22.49 -18.68
CA LYS A 561 28.82 22.64 -20.13
C LYS A 561 30.28 22.42 -20.53
N ASN A 562 31.21 22.55 -19.58
CA ASN A 562 32.65 22.51 -19.86
C ASN A 562 33.24 21.10 -19.72
N ASN A 563 32.60 20.22 -18.93
CA ASN A 563 32.97 18.81 -18.77
C ASN A 563 31.71 17.94 -18.85
N PRO A 564 31.20 17.67 -20.07
CA PRO A 564 30.05 16.80 -20.24
C PRO A 564 30.37 15.38 -19.76
N GLN A 565 29.45 14.81 -19.01
CA GLN A 565 29.52 13.46 -18.48
C GLN A 565 29.07 12.43 -19.53
N LEU A 566 29.39 11.15 -19.31
CA LEU A 566 29.10 10.04 -20.23
C LEU A 566 27.63 10.00 -20.70
N TYR A 567 26.69 10.42 -19.85
CA TYR A 567 25.25 10.40 -20.11
C TYR A 567 24.67 11.73 -20.64
N ASP A 568 25.46 12.81 -20.72
CA ASP A 568 24.95 14.12 -21.14
C ASP A 568 24.53 14.15 -22.62
N MET A 569 24.99 13.17 -23.41
CA MET A 569 24.67 13.02 -24.84
C MET A 569 23.63 11.93 -25.15
N LEU A 570 22.98 11.32 -24.14
CA LEU A 570 22.04 10.22 -24.41
C LEU A 570 20.77 10.73 -25.12
N PRO A 571 20.34 10.08 -26.21
CA PRO A 571 19.22 10.56 -27.03
C PRO A 571 17.86 10.53 -26.29
N VAL A 572 17.75 9.76 -25.20
CA VAL A 572 16.51 9.62 -24.39
C VAL A 572 16.63 10.31 -23.02
N TYR A 573 17.84 10.76 -22.63
CA TYR A 573 18.13 11.27 -21.28
C TYR A 573 19.18 12.40 -21.24
N SER A 574 19.31 13.20 -22.30
CA SER A 574 20.28 14.29 -22.28
C SER A 574 19.93 15.32 -21.21
N ASP A 575 20.99 15.79 -20.54
CA ASP A 575 21.07 16.97 -19.68
C ASP A 575 20.45 16.96 -18.25
N GLU A 576 19.56 16.04 -17.88
CA GLU A 576 18.98 16.00 -16.50
C GLU A 576 19.08 14.65 -15.77
N PHE A 577 19.67 13.62 -16.40
CA PHE A 577 19.70 12.26 -15.85
C PHE A 577 20.27 12.17 -14.42
N ILE A 578 21.41 12.82 -14.16
CA ILE A 578 21.99 12.86 -12.80
C ILE A 578 21.12 13.63 -11.82
N GLY A 579 20.51 14.73 -12.25
CA GLY A 579 19.58 15.48 -11.41
C GLY A 579 18.39 14.63 -11.02
N LEU A 580 17.81 13.89 -11.97
CA LEU A 580 16.71 12.96 -11.74
C LEU A 580 17.10 11.79 -10.84
N MET A 581 18.25 11.16 -11.09
CA MET A 581 18.74 10.07 -10.23
C MET A 581 19.05 10.57 -8.82
N PHE A 582 19.63 11.76 -8.70
CA PHE A 582 19.92 12.38 -7.40
C PHE A 582 18.63 12.75 -6.64
N ASN A 583 17.64 13.34 -7.32
CA ASN A 583 16.34 13.62 -6.70
C ASN A 583 15.68 12.31 -6.22
N LYS A 584 15.65 11.26 -7.05
CA LYS A 584 15.15 9.94 -6.62
C LYS A 584 15.94 9.36 -5.44
N PHE A 585 17.27 9.48 -5.46
CA PHE A 585 18.13 9.07 -4.35
C PHE A 585 17.77 9.82 -3.04
N LEU A 586 17.45 11.11 -3.14
CA LEU A 586 17.03 11.93 -2.01
C LEU A 586 15.63 11.57 -1.50
N ASP A 587 14.69 11.27 -2.41
CA ASP A 587 13.29 10.94 -2.11
C ASP A 587 13.11 9.52 -1.55
N ASN A 588 14.07 8.61 -1.78
CA ASN A 588 14.08 7.29 -1.14
C ASN A 588 14.21 7.47 0.38
N LYS A 589 13.09 7.34 1.07
CA LYS A 589 13.01 7.18 2.53
C LYS A 589 13.47 5.79 2.91
#